data_AF-A0A7X9XZZ5-F1
#
_entry.id   AF-A0A7X9XZZ5-F1
#
_cell.length_a   1.000
_cell.length_b   1.000
_cell.length_c   1.000
_cell.angle_alpha   90.00
_cell.angle_beta   90.00
_cell.angle_gamma   90.00
#
_symmetry.space_group_name_H-M   'P 1'
#
loop_
_entity.id
_entity.type
_entity.pdbx_description
1 polymer ?
#
loop_
_entity_poly.entity_id
_entity_poly.type
_entity_poly.pdbx_seq_one_letter_code
_entity_poly.pdbx_strand_id
1 'polypeptide(L)'
;MGLVNEKTAAEIADGVRVAKSVAQSALGEQMERRKQRIKSVSKTRKSRATRERIMTAASELMVERGNTDFQMSEVSARCHMSKGALYYYFSDKDELVEAVFEASGDELVSAIEEAVSKAASAREALESLFSELSRRMRTRSPLVLALTVELSSMGGELFSAVSGQLSRIVRIIGELLERGKGEGFVRQDVDTGLAAVYLCGGLVGTTVASASGIMQGSDVLGSSLMELLAHGVAPLGLRLRQDDAQTEGDVTQN
;
A
#
# COMPACT_ATOMS: atom_id res chain seq x y z
N MET A 1 -74.03 9.40 -32.87
CA MET A 1 -73.49 8.03 -32.96
C MET A 1 -73.49 7.66 -34.43
N GLY A 2 -72.41 7.31 -35.12
CA GLY A 2 -70.99 7.25 -34.81
C GLY A 2 -70.30 7.01 -36.16
N LEU A 3 -69.48 7.96 -36.60
CA LEU A 3 -68.59 7.79 -37.75
C LEU A 3 -67.23 8.30 -37.30
N VAL A 4 -66.56 7.50 -36.48
CA VAL A 4 -65.12 7.60 -36.35
C VAL A 4 -64.59 7.23 -37.73
N ASN A 5 -64.10 8.24 -38.43
CA ASN A 5 -63.69 8.17 -39.83
C ASN A 5 -62.60 7.10 -39.97
N GLU A 6 -62.79 6.13 -40.87
CA GLU A 6 -61.92 4.96 -41.07
C GLU A 6 -60.45 5.34 -41.30
N LYS A 7 -60.23 6.54 -41.88
CA LYS A 7 -58.92 7.17 -42.07
C LYS A 7 -58.23 7.55 -40.75
N THR A 8 -58.96 8.10 -39.77
CA THR A 8 -58.42 8.49 -38.46
C THR A 8 -58.06 7.25 -37.63
N ALA A 9 -58.84 6.17 -37.74
CA ALA A 9 -58.52 4.89 -37.11
C ALA A 9 -57.24 4.26 -37.70
N ALA A 10 -57.04 4.37 -39.02
CA ALA A 10 -55.84 3.90 -39.70
C ALA A 10 -54.58 4.70 -39.32
N GLU A 11 -54.67 6.02 -39.25
CA GLU A 11 -53.56 6.90 -38.84
C GLU A 11 -53.12 6.64 -37.37
N ILE A 12 -54.07 6.40 -36.46
CA ILE A 12 -53.77 6.02 -35.07
C ILE A 12 -53.11 4.64 -35.02
N ALA A 13 -53.62 3.67 -35.77
CA ALA A 13 -53.05 2.33 -35.82
C ALA A 13 -51.61 2.32 -36.37
N ASP A 14 -51.31 3.18 -37.36
CA ASP A 14 -49.97 3.34 -37.91
C ASP A 14 -49.03 4.06 -36.92
N GLY A 15 -49.51 5.11 -36.26
CA GLY A 15 -48.77 5.79 -35.20
C GLY A 15 -48.41 4.87 -34.02
N VAL A 16 -49.33 4.00 -33.60
CA VAL A 16 -49.08 2.98 -32.57
C VAL A 16 -48.06 1.93 -33.05
N ARG A 17 -48.10 1.55 -34.34
CA ARG A 17 -47.15 0.60 -34.93
C ARG A 17 -45.74 1.18 -35.00
N VAL A 18 -45.61 2.44 -35.43
CA VAL A 18 -44.34 3.17 -35.48
C VAL A 18 -43.78 3.35 -34.08
N ALA A 19 -44.58 3.80 -33.12
CA ALA A 19 -44.15 3.95 -31.72
C ALA A 19 -43.67 2.62 -31.12
N LYS A 20 -44.36 1.51 -31.40
CA LYS A 20 -43.95 0.16 -30.98
C LYS A 20 -42.64 -0.26 -31.62
N SER A 21 -42.45 -0.01 -32.91
CA SER A 21 -41.20 -0.29 -33.63
C SER A 21 -40.02 0.49 -33.07
N VAL A 22 -40.20 1.78 -32.81
CA VAL A 22 -39.17 2.66 -32.23
C VAL A 22 -38.80 2.20 -30.81
N ALA A 23 -39.80 1.86 -29.99
CA ALA A 23 -39.56 1.35 -28.64
C ALA A 23 -38.82 -0.01 -28.65
N GLN A 24 -39.15 -0.90 -29.59
CA GLN A 24 -38.48 -2.20 -29.75
C GLN A 24 -37.02 -2.04 -30.21
N SER A 25 -36.76 -1.16 -31.17
CA SER A 25 -35.39 -0.87 -31.63
C SER A 25 -34.55 -0.22 -30.53
N ALA A 26 -35.10 0.75 -29.79
CA ALA A 26 -34.42 1.38 -28.66
C ALA A 26 -34.08 0.39 -27.55
N LEU A 27 -34.98 -0.55 -27.24
CA LEU A 27 -34.73 -1.61 -26.27
C LEU A 27 -33.63 -2.57 -26.74
N GLY A 28 -33.63 -2.94 -28.03
CA GLY A 28 -32.59 -3.79 -28.63
C GLY A 28 -31.19 -3.18 -28.58
N GLU A 29 -31.07 -1.89 -28.92
CA GLU A 29 -29.80 -1.15 -28.83
C GLU A 29 -29.29 -1.03 -27.39
N GLN A 30 -30.18 -0.76 -26.43
CA GLN A 30 -29.81 -0.70 -25.01
C GLN A 30 -29.33 -2.06 -24.46
N MET A 31 -29.96 -3.16 -24.89
CA MET A 31 -29.54 -4.51 -24.49
C MET A 31 -28.15 -4.87 -25.04
N GLU A 32 -27.85 -4.55 -26.30
CA GLU A 32 -26.53 -4.81 -26.88
C GLU A 32 -25.42 -3.93 -26.27
N ARG A 33 -25.68 -2.65 -26.00
CA ARG A 33 -24.75 -1.78 -25.24
C ARG A 33 -24.47 -2.33 -23.84
N ARG A 34 -25.50 -2.82 -23.14
CA ARG A 34 -25.38 -3.45 -21.81
C ARG A 34 -24.54 -4.74 -21.88
N LYS A 35 -24.77 -5.59 -22.88
CA LYS A 35 -24.03 -6.84 -23.11
C LYS A 35 -22.55 -6.59 -23.42
N GLN A 36 -22.25 -5.59 -24.24
CA GLN A 36 -20.89 -5.16 -24.54
C GLN A 36 -20.17 -4.63 -23.29
N ARG A 37 -20.85 -3.81 -22.46
CA ARG A 37 -20.31 -3.31 -21.19
C ARG A 37 -20.06 -4.43 -20.18
N ILE A 38 -20.95 -5.42 -20.07
CA ILE A 38 -20.74 -6.58 -19.19
C ILE A 38 -19.53 -7.40 -19.67
N LYS A 39 -19.39 -7.60 -20.99
CA LYS A 39 -18.27 -8.32 -21.59
C LYS A 39 -16.93 -7.60 -21.39
N SER A 40 -16.87 -6.28 -21.52
CA SER A 40 -15.64 -5.50 -21.29
C SER A 40 -15.23 -5.52 -19.82
N VAL A 41 -16.18 -5.32 -18.88
CA VAL A 41 -15.92 -5.40 -17.44
C VAL A 41 -15.45 -6.80 -17.04
N SER A 42 -16.05 -7.86 -17.60
CA SER A 42 -15.62 -9.25 -17.38
C SER A 42 -14.20 -9.51 -17.89
N LYS A 43 -13.85 -8.99 -19.09
CA LYS A 43 -12.49 -9.10 -19.65
C LYS A 43 -11.46 -8.39 -18.77
N THR A 44 -11.76 -7.18 -18.28
CA THR A 44 -10.87 -6.44 -17.38
C THR A 44 -10.69 -7.15 -16.04
N ARG A 45 -11.76 -7.68 -15.44
CA ARG A 45 -11.67 -8.48 -14.20
C ARG A 45 -10.83 -9.73 -14.38
N LYS A 46 -11.01 -10.47 -15.47
CA LYS A 46 -10.22 -11.67 -15.77
C LYS A 46 -8.74 -11.33 -15.98
N SER A 47 -8.45 -10.21 -16.66
CA SER A 47 -7.09 -9.70 -16.84
C SER A 47 -6.44 -9.37 -15.50
N ARG A 48 -7.13 -8.64 -14.63
CA ARG A 48 -6.65 -8.30 -13.28
C ARG A 48 -6.39 -9.54 -12.43
N ALA A 49 -7.33 -10.48 -12.38
CA ALA A 49 -7.18 -11.73 -11.63
C ALA A 49 -6.01 -12.59 -12.15
N THR A 50 -5.72 -12.52 -13.46
CA THR A 50 -4.56 -13.22 -14.04
C THR A 50 -3.26 -12.53 -13.63
N ARG A 51 -3.21 -11.19 -13.66
CA ARG A 51 -2.06 -10.42 -13.19
C ARG A 51 -1.77 -10.69 -11.71
N GLU A 52 -2.80 -10.68 -10.86
CA GLU A 52 -2.68 -11.00 -9.43
C GLU A 52 -2.14 -12.42 -9.22
N ARG A 53 -2.64 -13.42 -9.94
CA ARG A 53 -2.13 -14.80 -9.87
C ARG A 53 -0.65 -14.92 -10.24
N ILE A 54 -0.20 -14.16 -11.24
CA ILE A 54 1.21 -14.13 -11.64
C ILE A 54 2.06 -13.55 -10.51
N MET A 55 1.63 -12.42 -9.94
CA MET A 55 2.31 -11.77 -8.82
C MET A 55 2.37 -12.66 -7.58
N THR A 56 1.30 -13.38 -7.25
CA THR A 56 1.28 -14.35 -6.15
C THR A 56 2.32 -15.46 -6.38
N ALA A 57 2.38 -16.05 -7.57
CA ALA A 57 3.35 -17.12 -7.85
C ALA A 57 4.81 -16.63 -7.77
N ALA A 58 5.08 -15.40 -8.21
CA ALA A 58 6.40 -14.78 -8.08
C ALA A 58 6.74 -14.48 -6.61
N SER A 59 5.79 -13.93 -5.86
CA SER A 59 5.90 -13.68 -4.42
C SER A 59 6.26 -14.95 -3.65
N GLU A 60 5.55 -16.07 -3.92
CA GLU A 60 5.85 -17.37 -3.31
C GLU A 60 7.27 -17.85 -3.63
N LEU A 61 7.70 -17.76 -4.90
CA LEU A 61 9.07 -18.11 -5.30
C LEU A 61 10.11 -17.29 -4.55
N MET A 62 9.89 -15.98 -4.44
CA MET A 62 10.81 -15.06 -3.76
C MET A 62 10.92 -15.39 -2.27
N VAL A 63 9.79 -15.62 -1.61
CA VAL A 63 9.73 -15.97 -0.18
C VAL A 63 10.35 -17.33 0.10
N GLU A 64 10.10 -18.33 -0.73
CA GLU A 64 10.69 -19.67 -0.60
C GLU A 64 12.22 -19.64 -0.72
N ARG A 65 12.76 -18.83 -1.65
CA ARG A 65 14.20 -18.72 -1.90
C ARG A 65 14.91 -17.73 -0.99
N GLY A 66 14.18 -16.77 -0.45
CA GLY A 66 14.74 -15.65 0.29
C GLY A 66 15.51 -14.64 -0.59
N ASN A 67 15.23 -14.59 -1.90
CA ASN A 67 15.85 -13.67 -2.85
C ASN A 67 14.95 -13.41 -4.07
N THR A 68 15.39 -12.56 -4.99
CA THR A 68 14.72 -12.24 -6.27
C THR A 68 15.31 -13.00 -7.46
N ASP A 69 16.07 -14.07 -7.20
CA ASP A 69 16.75 -14.86 -8.22
C ASP A 69 15.86 -16.02 -8.70
N PHE A 70 14.97 -15.68 -9.63
CA PHE A 70 14.14 -16.63 -10.35
C PHE A 70 14.07 -16.29 -11.84
N GLN A 71 13.72 -17.27 -12.65
CA GLN A 71 13.48 -17.08 -14.08
C GLN A 71 11.98 -16.91 -14.36
N MET A 72 11.65 -16.07 -15.35
CA MET A 72 10.26 -15.90 -15.83
C MET A 72 9.61 -17.24 -16.25
N SER A 73 10.40 -18.22 -16.70
CA SER A 73 9.90 -19.58 -17.00
C SER A 73 9.30 -20.27 -15.78
N GLU A 74 9.87 -20.06 -14.60
CA GLU A 74 9.44 -20.71 -13.36
C GLU A 74 8.07 -20.20 -12.93
N VAL A 75 7.87 -18.88 -13.02
CA VAL A 75 6.57 -18.24 -12.80
C VAL A 75 5.53 -18.75 -13.82
N SER A 76 5.89 -18.79 -15.11
CA SER A 76 4.98 -19.29 -16.16
C SER A 76 4.55 -20.74 -15.93
N ALA A 77 5.48 -21.58 -15.45
CA ALA A 77 5.22 -22.97 -15.12
C ALA A 77 4.27 -23.10 -13.91
N ARG A 78 4.51 -22.34 -12.83
CA ARG A 78 3.63 -22.31 -11.64
C ARG A 78 2.22 -21.84 -11.97
N CYS A 79 2.09 -20.86 -12.86
CA CYS A 79 0.78 -20.37 -13.25
C CYS A 79 0.08 -21.21 -14.32
N HIS A 80 0.73 -22.27 -14.84
CA HIS A 80 0.27 -23.06 -15.98
C HIS A 80 -0.06 -22.23 -17.23
N MET A 81 0.84 -21.30 -17.59
CA MET A 81 0.69 -20.44 -18.76
C MET A 81 1.91 -20.46 -19.66
N SER A 82 1.74 -20.03 -20.92
CA SER A 82 2.87 -19.89 -21.84
C SER A 82 3.74 -18.68 -21.47
N LYS A 83 5.02 -18.71 -21.82
CA LYS A 83 5.92 -17.56 -21.66
C LYS A 83 5.37 -16.30 -22.33
N GLY A 84 4.85 -16.41 -23.55
CA GLY A 84 4.24 -15.28 -24.26
C GLY A 84 3.02 -14.69 -23.55
N ALA A 85 2.22 -15.53 -22.87
CA ALA A 85 1.12 -15.04 -22.05
C ALA A 85 1.61 -14.32 -20.78
N LEU A 86 2.70 -14.77 -20.16
CA LEU A 86 3.31 -14.07 -19.03
C LEU A 86 3.89 -12.71 -19.46
N TYR A 87 4.63 -12.67 -20.57
CA TYR A 87 5.22 -11.45 -21.12
C TYR A 87 4.21 -10.40 -21.60
N TYR A 88 2.95 -10.79 -21.80
CA TYR A 88 1.86 -9.84 -22.03
C TYR A 88 1.51 -9.01 -20.78
N TYR A 89 1.72 -9.56 -19.58
CA TYR A 89 1.40 -8.87 -18.31
C TYR A 89 2.60 -8.16 -17.69
N PHE A 90 3.82 -8.65 -17.94
CA PHE A 90 5.07 -8.12 -17.41
C PHE A 90 6.17 -8.23 -18.46
N SER A 91 6.78 -7.12 -18.87
CA SER A 91 7.82 -7.06 -19.92
C SER A 91 9.07 -7.85 -19.56
N ASP A 92 9.39 -7.90 -18.27
CA ASP A 92 10.58 -8.55 -17.76
C ASP A 92 10.38 -8.96 -16.28
N LYS A 93 11.45 -9.48 -15.69
CA LYS A 93 11.47 -9.93 -14.30
C LYS A 93 11.38 -8.74 -13.33
N ASP A 94 11.99 -7.63 -13.66
CA ASP A 94 12.16 -6.50 -12.75
C ASP A 94 10.82 -5.77 -12.58
N GLU A 95 10.05 -5.58 -13.66
CA GLU A 95 8.67 -5.08 -13.59
C GLU A 95 7.77 -5.99 -12.71
N LEU A 96 7.93 -7.31 -12.83
CA LEU A 96 7.18 -8.26 -12.01
C LEU A 96 7.56 -8.16 -10.53
N VAL A 97 8.86 -8.07 -10.23
CA VAL A 97 9.37 -7.94 -8.86
C VAL A 97 8.92 -6.61 -8.24
N GLU A 98 9.03 -5.50 -8.97
CA GLU A 98 8.56 -4.19 -8.55
C GLU A 98 7.06 -4.22 -8.21
N ALA A 99 6.24 -4.77 -9.11
CA ALA A 99 4.80 -4.89 -8.88
C ALA A 99 4.47 -5.74 -7.64
N VAL A 100 5.21 -6.82 -7.39
CA VAL A 100 5.04 -7.65 -6.19
C VAL A 100 5.34 -6.86 -4.91
N PHE A 101 6.40 -6.05 -4.91
CA PHE A 101 6.75 -5.22 -3.76
C PHE A 101 5.77 -4.08 -3.53
N GLU A 102 5.36 -3.38 -4.58
CA GLU A 102 4.34 -2.32 -4.51
C GLU A 102 3.04 -2.87 -3.92
N ALA A 103 2.54 -3.99 -4.44
CA ALA A 103 1.32 -4.62 -3.94
C ALA A 103 1.46 -5.08 -2.47
N SER A 104 2.59 -5.68 -2.11
CA SER A 104 2.84 -6.10 -0.72
C SER A 104 2.88 -4.91 0.23
N GLY A 105 3.44 -3.77 -0.23
CA GLY A 105 3.49 -2.52 0.52
C GLY A 105 2.12 -1.90 0.68
N ASP A 106 1.31 -1.86 -0.37
CA ASP A 106 -0.05 -1.35 -0.33
C ASP A 106 -0.93 -2.17 0.61
N GLU A 107 -0.80 -3.49 0.57
CA GLU A 107 -1.47 -4.36 1.54
C GLU A 107 -1.09 -3.99 2.98
N LEU A 108 0.17 -3.62 3.24
CA LEU A 108 0.65 -3.25 4.58
C LEU A 108 0.05 -1.95 5.04
N VAL A 109 0.09 -0.95 4.17
CA VAL A 109 -0.51 0.35 4.48
C VAL A 109 -2.00 0.19 4.73
N SER A 110 -2.73 -0.58 3.92
CA SER A 110 -4.16 -0.83 4.13
C SER A 110 -4.44 -1.55 5.46
N ALA A 111 -3.63 -2.54 5.84
CA ALA A 111 -3.81 -3.22 7.12
C ALA A 111 -3.51 -2.30 8.32
N ILE A 112 -2.50 -1.43 8.20
CA ILE A 112 -2.22 -0.40 9.21
C ILE A 112 -3.39 0.59 9.31
N GLU A 113 -3.86 1.12 8.19
CA GLU A 113 -4.97 2.07 8.15
C GLU A 113 -6.23 1.47 8.79
N GLU A 114 -6.54 0.20 8.49
CA GLU A 114 -7.65 -0.52 9.11
C GLU A 114 -7.46 -0.67 10.62
N ALA A 115 -6.28 -1.10 11.08
CA ALA A 115 -5.98 -1.29 12.50
C ALA A 115 -6.05 0.03 13.28
N VAL A 116 -5.47 1.09 12.74
CA VAL A 116 -5.48 2.44 13.31
C VAL A 116 -6.91 3.00 13.39
N SER A 117 -7.76 2.75 12.39
CA SER A 117 -9.15 3.24 12.38
C SER A 117 -10.02 2.70 13.52
N LYS A 118 -9.62 1.57 14.11
CA LYS A 118 -10.35 0.89 15.20
C LYS A 118 -9.89 1.31 16.60
N ALA A 119 -8.77 2.04 16.69
CA ALA A 119 -8.15 2.39 17.97
C ALA A 119 -8.83 3.59 18.64
N ALA A 120 -9.05 3.49 19.96
CA ALA A 120 -9.69 4.52 20.76
C ALA A 120 -8.74 5.67 21.13
N SER A 121 -7.43 5.44 21.14
CA SER A 121 -6.40 6.45 21.46
C SER A 121 -5.25 6.45 20.45
N ALA A 122 -4.46 7.53 20.41
CA ALA A 122 -3.23 7.61 19.64
C ALA A 122 -2.21 6.54 20.07
N ARG A 123 -2.14 6.26 21.38
CA ARG A 123 -1.30 5.21 21.93
C ARG A 123 -1.69 3.83 21.38
N GLU A 124 -2.96 3.48 21.48
CA GLU A 124 -3.47 2.19 20.99
C GLU A 124 -3.31 2.06 19.46
N ALA A 125 -3.46 3.17 18.72
CA ALA A 125 -3.24 3.20 17.28
C ALA A 125 -1.77 2.92 16.92
N LEU A 126 -0.83 3.54 17.65
CA LEU A 126 0.60 3.28 17.49
C LEU A 126 0.93 1.82 17.83
N GLU A 127 0.44 1.30 18.96
CA GLU A 127 0.62 -0.11 19.35
C GLU A 127 0.08 -1.07 18.28
N SER A 128 -1.08 -0.75 17.68
CA SER A 128 -1.68 -1.54 16.59
C SER A 128 -0.85 -1.50 15.31
N LEU A 129 -0.34 -0.33 14.93
CA LEU A 129 0.57 -0.16 13.79
C LEU A 129 1.85 -0.99 13.98
N PHE A 130 2.46 -0.91 15.15
CA PHE A 130 3.67 -1.67 15.47
C PHE A 130 3.43 -3.19 15.49
N SER A 131 2.25 -3.61 15.97
CA SER A 131 1.82 -5.02 15.94
C SER A 131 1.66 -5.54 14.51
N GLU A 132 1.04 -4.74 13.63
CA GLU A 132 0.88 -5.08 12.21
C GLU A 132 2.23 -5.26 11.51
N LEU A 133 3.15 -4.31 11.70
CA LEU A 133 4.51 -4.39 11.15
C LEU A 133 5.25 -5.62 11.68
N SER A 134 5.19 -5.85 12.99
CA SER A 134 5.83 -7.01 13.62
C SER A 134 5.27 -8.34 13.10
N ARG A 135 3.96 -8.41 12.86
CA ARG A 135 3.33 -9.59 12.27
C ARG A 135 3.87 -9.86 10.86
N ARG A 136 3.99 -8.83 10.02
CA ARG A 136 4.50 -8.97 8.65
C ARG A 136 5.98 -9.38 8.58
N MET A 137 6.78 -8.94 9.55
CA MET A 137 8.16 -9.37 9.67
C MET A 137 8.28 -10.88 9.95
N ARG A 138 7.44 -11.41 10.85
CA ARG A 138 7.49 -12.85 11.22
C ARG A 138 7.10 -13.79 10.09
N THR A 139 6.26 -13.36 9.15
CA THR A 139 5.68 -14.24 8.11
C THR A 139 6.56 -14.44 6.87
N ARG A 140 7.84 -14.01 6.88
CA ARG A 140 8.72 -13.98 5.68
C ARG A 140 8.00 -13.31 4.50
N SER A 141 7.73 -12.01 4.62
CA SER A 141 7.05 -11.23 3.59
C SER A 141 8.01 -10.81 2.45
N PRO A 142 7.53 -10.66 1.20
CA PRO A 142 8.28 -10.00 0.13
C PRO A 142 8.82 -8.62 0.52
N LEU A 143 8.13 -7.90 1.42
CA LEU A 143 8.62 -6.61 1.93
C LEU A 143 9.96 -6.71 2.67
N VAL A 144 10.17 -7.78 3.44
CA VAL A 144 11.44 -7.98 4.15
C VAL A 144 12.57 -8.19 3.15
N LEU A 145 12.28 -8.91 2.05
CA LEU A 145 13.23 -9.10 0.95
C LEU A 145 13.54 -7.78 0.25
N ALA A 146 12.52 -6.98 -0.10
CA ALA A 146 12.71 -5.67 -0.71
C ALA A 146 13.66 -4.80 0.12
N LEU A 147 13.41 -4.68 1.43
CA LEU A 147 14.22 -3.87 2.34
C LEU A 147 15.64 -4.41 2.52
N THR A 148 15.84 -5.73 2.52
CA THR A 148 17.15 -6.36 2.69
C THR A 148 18.01 -6.33 1.42
N VAL A 149 17.39 -6.56 0.26
CA VAL A 149 18.03 -6.44 -1.05
C VAL A 149 18.48 -5.01 -1.27
N GLU A 150 17.64 -4.03 -0.94
CA GLU A 150 17.96 -2.62 -1.08
C GLU A 150 19.17 -2.19 -0.26
N LEU A 151 19.25 -2.60 1.01
CA LEU A 151 20.41 -2.28 1.86
C LEU A 151 21.71 -2.87 1.30
N SER A 152 21.62 -4.05 0.68
CA SER A 152 22.75 -4.69 0.00
C SER A 152 23.15 -4.00 -1.32
N SER A 153 22.23 -3.24 -1.93
CA SER A 153 22.37 -2.73 -3.30
C SER A 153 22.88 -1.27 -3.40
N MET A 154 23.13 -0.58 -2.27
CA MET A 154 23.60 0.82 -2.24
C MET A 154 22.81 1.77 -3.18
N GLY A 155 21.47 1.75 -3.12
CA GLY A 155 20.60 2.73 -3.79
C GLY A 155 19.98 2.25 -5.11
N GLY A 156 19.18 1.19 -5.03
CA GLY A 156 18.52 0.54 -6.18
C GLY A 156 17.10 1.05 -6.46
N GLU A 157 16.61 0.71 -7.66
CA GLU A 157 15.25 0.96 -8.17
C GLU A 157 14.15 0.32 -7.28
N LEU A 158 14.53 -0.62 -6.42
CA LEU A 158 13.64 -1.28 -5.46
C LEU A 158 13.21 -0.35 -4.32
N PHE A 159 14.06 0.60 -3.90
CA PHE A 159 13.68 1.61 -2.91
C PHE A 159 12.54 2.47 -3.43
N SER A 160 12.58 2.89 -4.70
CA SER A 160 11.49 3.67 -5.30
C SER A 160 10.16 2.93 -5.22
N ALA A 161 10.16 1.61 -5.47
CA ALA A 161 8.96 0.77 -5.47
C ALA A 161 8.20 0.77 -4.13
N VAL A 162 8.91 0.95 -3.01
CA VAL A 162 8.32 0.98 -1.65
C VAL A 162 8.35 2.36 -0.99
N SER A 163 9.02 3.34 -1.61
CA SER A 163 9.20 4.70 -1.06
C SER A 163 7.88 5.43 -0.81
N GLY A 164 6.89 5.22 -1.69
CA GLY A 164 5.55 5.78 -1.53
C GLY A 164 4.84 5.24 -0.29
N GLN A 165 4.96 3.93 -0.05
CA GLN A 165 4.38 3.26 1.10
C GLN A 165 5.07 3.66 2.40
N LEU A 166 6.41 3.76 2.41
CA LEU A 166 7.15 4.31 3.55
C LEU A 166 6.72 5.74 3.88
N SER A 167 6.56 6.59 2.86
CA SER A 167 6.08 7.97 3.03
C SER A 167 4.66 8.01 3.62
N ARG A 168 3.77 7.10 3.20
CA ARG A 168 2.43 6.95 3.77
C ARG A 168 2.48 6.51 5.24
N ILE A 169 3.35 5.57 5.60
CA ILE A 169 3.54 5.11 6.99
C ILE A 169 4.07 6.26 7.86
N VAL A 170 5.07 7.02 7.39
CA VAL A 170 5.59 8.20 8.08
C VAL A 170 4.47 9.21 8.35
N ARG A 171 3.62 9.49 7.35
CA ARG A 171 2.47 10.40 7.52
C ARG A 171 1.50 9.88 8.59
N ILE A 172 1.13 8.59 8.54
CA ILE A 172 0.24 7.98 9.55
C ILE A 172 0.84 8.13 10.95
N ILE A 173 2.13 7.83 11.12
CA ILE A 173 2.81 7.97 12.42
C ILE A 173 2.80 9.43 12.88
N GLY A 174 3.11 10.39 12.00
CA GLY A 174 3.09 11.81 12.33
C GLY A 174 1.72 12.30 12.79
N GLU A 175 0.65 11.90 12.09
CA GLU A 175 -0.73 12.20 12.48
C GLU A 175 -1.10 11.60 13.84
N LEU A 176 -0.65 10.37 14.12
CA LEU A 176 -0.86 9.74 15.43
C LEU A 176 -0.08 10.44 16.54
N LEU A 177 1.14 10.91 16.29
CA LEU A 177 1.92 11.64 17.28
C LEU A 177 1.31 13.03 17.58
N GLU A 178 0.81 13.73 16.56
CA GLU A 178 0.08 14.99 16.76
C GLU A 178 -1.22 14.78 17.54
N ARG A 179 -1.99 13.73 17.21
CA ARG A 179 -3.14 13.33 18.02
C ARG A 179 -2.71 13.02 19.47
N GLY A 180 -1.59 12.33 19.63
CA GLY A 180 -1.00 12.01 20.93
C GLY A 180 -0.60 13.23 21.76
N LYS A 181 -0.24 14.36 21.14
CA LYS A 181 -0.04 15.64 21.87
C LYS A 181 -1.35 16.14 22.45
N GLY A 182 -2.44 16.08 21.69
CA GLY A 182 -3.78 16.46 22.16
C GLY A 182 -4.28 15.58 23.31
N GLU A 183 -3.91 14.30 23.29
CA GLU A 183 -4.25 13.32 24.34
C GLU A 183 -3.29 13.34 25.56
N GLY A 184 -2.22 14.15 25.51
CA GLY A 184 -1.20 14.21 26.57
C GLY A 184 -0.25 13.01 26.61
N PHE A 185 -0.30 12.13 25.60
CA PHE A 185 0.59 10.99 25.44
C PHE A 185 1.97 11.40 24.87
N VAL A 186 2.02 12.45 24.05
CA VAL A 186 3.24 12.99 23.44
C VAL A 186 3.53 14.38 24.01
N ARG A 187 4.80 14.68 24.28
CA ARG A 187 5.21 16.01 24.77
C ARG A 187 5.00 17.09 23.70
N GLN A 188 4.64 18.29 24.14
CA GLN A 188 4.29 19.40 23.25
C GLN A 188 5.47 19.94 22.43
N ASP A 189 6.69 19.78 22.94
CA ASP A 189 7.94 20.24 22.33
C ASP A 189 8.52 19.29 21.27
N VAL A 190 7.90 18.12 21.07
CA VAL A 190 8.37 17.14 20.09
C VAL A 190 8.01 17.56 18.67
N ASP A 191 9.00 17.59 17.78
CA ASP A 191 8.77 17.62 16.33
C ASP A 191 8.25 16.23 15.89
N THR A 192 6.96 16.18 15.55
CA THR A 192 6.27 14.93 15.19
C THR A 192 6.66 14.43 13.81
N GLY A 193 7.06 15.31 12.89
CA GLY A 193 7.57 14.93 11.58
C GLY A 193 8.91 14.23 11.70
N LEU A 194 9.84 14.83 12.45
CA LEU A 194 11.14 14.22 12.74
C LEU A 194 10.96 12.90 13.50
N ALA A 195 10.13 12.88 14.54
CA ALA A 195 9.85 11.67 15.32
C ALA A 195 9.25 10.56 14.45
N ALA A 196 8.33 10.88 13.53
CA ALA A 196 7.75 9.90 12.63
C ALA A 196 8.79 9.29 11.67
N VAL A 197 9.69 10.10 11.12
CA VAL A 197 10.80 9.62 10.29
C VAL A 197 11.72 8.70 11.09
N TYR A 198 12.10 9.09 12.31
CA TYR A 198 12.93 8.25 13.18
C TYR A 198 12.27 6.92 13.51
N LEU A 199 10.96 6.91 13.80
CA LEU A 199 10.24 5.69 14.13
C LEU A 199 10.14 4.75 12.93
N CYS A 200 9.77 5.29 11.76
CA CYS A 200 9.71 4.50 10.54
C CYS A 200 11.10 3.95 10.16
N GLY A 201 12.14 4.77 10.24
CA GLY A 201 13.51 4.35 9.98
C GLY A 201 14.00 3.30 10.97
N GLY A 202 13.69 3.45 12.26
CA GLY A 202 13.99 2.44 13.29
C GLY A 202 13.32 1.10 12.98
N LEU A 203 12.04 1.11 12.61
CA LEU A 203 11.32 -0.10 12.21
C LEU A 203 11.96 -0.81 11.01
N VAL A 204 12.27 -0.05 9.96
CA VAL A 204 12.95 -0.59 8.76
C VAL A 204 14.33 -1.14 9.13
N GLY A 205 15.13 -0.35 9.84
CA GLY A 205 16.49 -0.73 10.23
C GLY A 205 16.50 -1.99 11.11
N THR A 206 15.58 -2.09 12.06
CA THR A 206 15.43 -3.29 12.87
C THR A 206 14.98 -4.48 12.04
N THR A 207 14.02 -4.32 11.12
CA THR A 207 13.59 -5.38 10.20
C THR A 207 14.78 -5.98 9.47
N VAL A 208 15.62 -5.11 8.91
CA VAL A 208 16.81 -5.53 8.15
C VAL A 208 17.85 -6.16 9.08
N ALA A 209 18.14 -5.55 10.22
CA ALA A 209 19.08 -6.10 11.19
C ALA A 209 18.67 -7.50 11.68
N SER A 210 17.37 -7.74 11.89
CA SER A 210 16.84 -9.06 12.24
C SER A 210 16.94 -10.04 11.08
N ALA A 211 16.59 -9.63 9.86
CA ALA A 211 16.69 -10.48 8.67
C ALA A 211 18.14 -10.89 8.35
N SER A 212 19.11 -10.00 8.60
CA SER A 212 20.54 -10.27 8.43
C SER A 212 21.19 -11.01 9.60
N GLY A 213 20.43 -11.35 10.65
CA GLY A 213 20.96 -12.02 11.84
C GLY A 213 21.84 -11.15 12.75
N ILE A 214 21.89 -9.84 12.51
CA ILE A 214 22.57 -8.85 13.36
C ILE A 214 21.87 -8.74 14.72
N MET A 215 20.54 -8.88 14.73
CA MET A 215 19.73 -8.81 15.94
C MET A 215 18.87 -10.07 16.09
N GLN A 216 18.99 -10.79 17.22
CA GLN A 216 18.11 -11.90 17.58
C GLN A 216 17.01 -11.46 18.56
N GLY A 217 15.86 -12.14 18.58
CA GLY A 217 14.76 -11.86 19.54
C GLY A 217 13.80 -10.76 19.11
N SER A 218 13.66 -10.52 17.79
CA SER A 218 12.83 -9.48 17.18
C SER A 218 11.31 -9.64 17.36
N ASP A 219 10.86 -10.66 18.09
CA ASP A 219 9.44 -10.88 18.35
C ASP A 219 8.85 -9.84 19.32
N VAL A 220 9.72 -9.06 20.00
CA VAL A 220 9.38 -8.08 21.05
C VAL A 220 9.48 -6.62 20.55
N LEU A 221 9.71 -6.40 19.24
CA LEU A 221 10.07 -5.08 18.72
C LEU A 221 8.99 -4.02 18.91
N GLY A 222 7.71 -4.37 18.79
CA GLY A 222 6.63 -3.40 18.97
C GLY A 222 6.63 -2.78 20.37
N SER A 223 6.73 -3.59 21.42
CA SER A 223 6.74 -3.11 22.81
C SER A 223 8.06 -2.42 23.16
N SER A 224 9.21 -2.97 22.74
CA SER A 224 10.51 -2.37 23.04
C SER A 224 10.75 -1.05 22.30
N LEU A 225 10.27 -0.91 21.05
CA LEU A 225 10.31 0.38 20.33
C LEU A 225 9.36 1.40 20.95
N MET A 226 8.20 0.97 21.45
CA MET A 226 7.29 1.86 22.19
C MET A 226 7.88 2.34 23.52
N GLU A 227 8.57 1.47 24.26
CA GLU A 227 9.29 1.87 25.48
C GLU A 227 10.44 2.83 25.16
N LEU A 228 11.21 2.54 24.11
CA LEU A 228 12.27 3.42 23.62
C LEU A 228 11.74 4.78 23.18
N LEU A 229 10.56 4.84 22.55
CA LEU A 229 9.89 6.08 22.21
C LEU A 229 9.42 6.84 23.45
N ALA A 230 8.78 6.14 24.40
CA ALA A 230 8.21 6.76 25.58
C ALA A 230 9.27 7.33 26.54
N HIS A 231 10.45 6.69 26.59
CA HIS A 231 11.48 7.02 27.58
C HIS A 231 12.80 7.51 26.99
N GLY A 232 13.05 7.28 25.70
CA GLY A 232 14.34 7.53 25.07
C GLY A 232 15.43 6.57 25.56
N VAL A 233 16.67 6.80 25.12
CA VAL A 233 17.85 6.01 25.53
C VAL A 233 18.57 6.58 26.76
N ALA A 234 18.31 7.84 27.10
CA ALA A 234 18.99 8.51 28.19
C ALA A 234 18.33 8.19 29.54
N PRO A 235 19.10 8.17 30.65
CA PRO A 235 18.52 8.17 31.98
C PRO A 235 17.57 9.37 32.15
N LEU A 236 16.41 9.13 32.76
CA LEU A 236 15.42 10.17 33.05
C LEU A 236 16.09 11.38 33.73
N GLY A 237 16.01 12.55 33.08
CA GLY A 237 16.55 13.82 33.60
C GLY A 237 17.88 14.29 33.01
N LEU A 238 18.52 13.51 32.11
CA LEU A 238 19.69 13.99 31.39
C LEU A 238 19.28 15.06 30.37
N ARG A 239 19.67 16.33 30.61
CA ARG A 239 19.61 17.37 29.59
C ARG A 239 20.86 17.28 28.73
N LEU A 240 20.68 17.02 27.44
CA LEU A 240 21.76 17.22 26.48
C LEU A 240 22.14 18.70 26.53
N ARG A 241 23.44 18.97 26.67
CA ARG A 241 23.96 20.34 26.65
C ARG A 241 23.54 20.95 25.32
N GLN A 242 22.68 21.96 25.36
CA GLN A 242 22.45 22.79 24.18
C GLN A 242 23.76 23.54 23.97
N ASP A 243 24.43 23.30 22.84
CA ASP A 243 25.51 24.18 22.44
C ASP A 243 24.87 25.53 22.13
N ASP A 244 25.06 26.46 23.06
CA ASP A 244 24.74 27.88 22.92
C ASP A 244 25.57 28.43 21.76
N ALA A 245 25.02 28.34 20.55
CA ALA A 245 25.51 29.07 19.39
C ALA A 245 25.15 30.57 19.51
N GLN A 246 25.43 31.21 20.65
CA GLN A 246 25.33 32.66 20.85
C GLN A 246 26.21 33.14 22.01
N THR A 247 27.55 33.01 21.95
CA THR A 247 28.45 33.92 22.69
C THR A 247 29.90 33.91 22.19
N GLU A 248 30.15 34.47 21.02
CA GLU A 248 31.36 35.28 20.76
C GLU A 248 30.82 36.48 19.98
N GLY A 249 30.63 37.67 20.55
CA GLY A 249 31.60 38.39 21.36
C GLY A 249 31.83 39.71 20.63
N ASP A 250 30.83 40.59 20.65
CA ASP A 250 31.10 42.02 20.60
C ASP A 250 32.01 42.38 21.79
N VAL A 251 32.79 43.45 21.66
CA VAL A 251 33.82 43.99 22.55
C VAL A 251 35.26 43.55 22.26
N THR A 252 35.94 44.28 21.38
CA THR A 252 36.90 45.30 21.85
C THR A 252 37.28 46.30 20.76
N GLN A 253 37.20 47.57 21.15
CA GLN A 253 37.73 48.75 20.47
C GLN A 253 39.22 48.59 20.12
N ASN A 254 39.61 49.00 18.90
CA ASN A 254 40.61 50.05 18.69
C ASN A 254 40.50 50.64 17.29
#